data_AF-A0A419N1P5-F1
#
_entry.id   AF-A0A419N1P5-F1
#
_cell.length_a   1.000
_cell.length_b   1.000
_cell.length_c   1.000
_cell.angle_alpha   90.00
_cell.angle_beta   90.00
_cell.angle_gamma   90.00
#
_symmetry.space_group_name_H-M   'P 1'
#
loop_
_entity.id
_entity.type
_entity.pdbx_description
1 polymer ?
#
loop_
_entity_poly.entity_id
_entity_poly.type
_entity_poly.pdbx_seq_one_letter_code
_entity_poly.pdbx_strand_id
1 'polypeptide(L)'
;MSWFGMSNLEGNVKRMQEMKAGGAGPLKIRNTFRKEGIDIETHQVKAILESADNLRVKALPKKAAQQVIKEMKEVKNQGTDTLPDSNT
;
A
#
# COMPACT_ATOMS: atom_id res chain seq x y z
N MET A 1 -29.56 -9.77 -5.81
CA MET A 1 -28.41 -9.96 -4.89
C MET A 1 -27.20 -10.46 -5.68
N SER A 2 -26.00 -10.24 -5.13
CA SER A 2 -24.64 -10.55 -5.64
C SER A 2 -23.98 -9.38 -6.40
N TRP A 3 -23.27 -8.46 -5.75
CA TRP A 3 -21.97 -8.60 -5.06
C TRP A 3 -20.78 -8.93 -5.99
N PHE A 4 -20.70 -8.32 -7.18
CA PHE A 4 -19.49 -8.36 -8.02
C PHE A 4 -18.60 -7.11 -7.85
N GLY A 5 -18.53 -6.59 -6.62
CA GLY A 5 -17.91 -5.29 -6.31
C GLY A 5 -16.80 -5.33 -5.26
N MET A 6 -16.28 -6.48 -4.84
CA MET A 6 -15.05 -6.50 -4.03
C MET A 6 -13.88 -6.20 -4.97
N SER A 7 -13.36 -4.98 -4.84
CA SER A 7 -12.34 -4.33 -5.68
C SER A 7 -11.29 -5.27 -6.29
N ASN A 8 -10.86 -4.96 -7.52
CA ASN A 8 -9.77 -5.67 -8.23
C ASN A 8 -8.54 -5.90 -7.34
N LEU A 9 -8.29 -5.02 -6.36
CA LEU A 9 -7.20 -5.13 -5.39
C LEU A 9 -7.29 -6.39 -4.52
N GLU A 10 -8.42 -6.61 -3.85
CA GLU A 10 -8.56 -7.74 -2.92
C GLU A 10 -8.49 -9.08 -3.66
N GLY A 11 -9.12 -9.16 -4.83
CA GLY A 11 -9.02 -10.32 -5.72
C GLY A 11 -7.57 -10.57 -6.17
N ASN A 12 -6.82 -9.52 -6.50
CA ASN A 12 -5.41 -9.65 -6.88
C ASN A 12 -4.54 -10.12 -5.72
N VAL A 13 -4.71 -9.57 -4.51
CA VAL A 13 -3.98 -10.01 -3.31
C VAL A 13 -4.29 -11.48 -3.01
N LYS A 14 -5.56 -11.90 -3.10
CA LYS A 14 -5.95 -13.30 -2.91
C LYS A 14 -5.27 -14.23 -3.91
N ARG A 15 -5.28 -13.90 -5.20
CA ARG A 15 -4.60 -14.68 -6.24
C ARG A 15 -3.09 -14.77 -6.01
N MET A 16 -2.44 -13.69 -5.56
CA MET A 16 -1.01 -13.74 -5.19
C MET A 16 -0.75 -14.73 -4.05
N GLN A 17 -1.60 -14.73 -3.02
CA GLN A 17 -1.48 -15.66 -1.90
C GLN A 17 -1.75 -17.12 -2.32
N GLU A 18 -2.75 -17.37 -3.16
CA GLU A 18 -3.03 -18.69 -3.72
C GLU A 18 -1.84 -19.21 -4.54
N MET A 19 -1.22 -18.36 -5.38
CA MET A 19 -0.01 -18.71 -6.12
C MET A 19 1.18 -19.01 -5.18
N LYS A 20 1.36 -18.23 -4.10
CA LYS A 20 2.38 -18.49 -3.07
C LYS A 20 2.14 -19.84 -2.37
N ALA A 21 0.90 -20.15 -2.02
CA ALA A 21 0.52 -21.42 -1.41
C ALA A 21 0.79 -22.61 -2.36
N GLY A 22 0.67 -22.40 -3.67
CA GLY A 22 1.08 -23.36 -4.71
C GLY A 22 2.60 -23.41 -4.98
N GLY A 23 3.43 -22.70 -4.22
CA GLY A 23 4.90 -22.71 -4.35
C GLY A 23 5.49 -21.68 -5.31
N ALA A 24 4.70 -20.76 -5.86
CA ALA A 24 5.22 -19.71 -6.73
C ALA A 24 5.96 -18.62 -5.93
N GLY A 25 7.23 -18.40 -6.27
CA GLY A 25 8.00 -17.29 -5.71
C GLY A 25 7.57 -15.91 -6.27
N PRO A 26 7.97 -14.80 -5.62
CA PRO A 26 7.54 -13.44 -5.99
C PRO A 26 7.83 -13.05 -7.45
N LEU A 27 8.96 -13.48 -8.03
CA LEU A 27 9.31 -13.21 -9.43
C LEU A 27 8.34 -13.89 -10.41
N LYS A 28 7.94 -15.13 -10.12
CA LYS A 28 7.01 -15.90 -10.95
C LYS A 28 5.62 -15.26 -10.93
N ILE A 29 5.15 -14.89 -9.74
CA ILE A 29 3.87 -14.20 -9.54
C ILE A 29 3.87 -12.88 -10.30
N ARG A 30 4.91 -12.04 -10.13
CA ARG A 30 5.08 -10.79 -10.88
C ARG A 30 4.98 -11.00 -12.39
N ASN A 31 5.69 -11.98 -12.93
CA ASN A 31 5.67 -12.25 -14.37
C ASN A 31 4.29 -12.70 -14.87
N THR A 32 3.52 -13.40 -14.05
CA THR A 32 2.13 -13.76 -14.37
C THR A 32 1.24 -12.52 -14.46
N PHE A 33 1.31 -11.62 -13.47
CA PHE A 33 0.54 -10.38 -13.49
C PHE A 33 0.89 -9.48 -14.69
N ARG A 34 2.18 -9.39 -15.02
CA ARG A 34 2.65 -8.60 -16.18
C ARG A 34 2.14 -9.14 -17.52
N LYS A 35 1.98 -10.45 -17.66
CA LYS A 35 1.39 -11.08 -18.87
C LYS A 35 -0.08 -10.71 -19.06
N GLU A 36 -0.79 -10.45 -17.97
CA GLU A 36 -2.19 -9.99 -17.96
C GLU A 36 -2.30 -8.46 -18.04
N GLY A 37 -1.20 -7.75 -18.35
CA GLY A 37 -1.18 -6.29 -18.47
C GLY A 37 -1.18 -5.54 -17.14
N ILE A 38 -0.95 -6.23 -16.01
CA ILE A 38 -0.85 -5.60 -14.68
C ILE A 38 0.62 -5.36 -14.36
N ASP A 39 1.03 -4.10 -14.38
CA ASP A 39 2.40 -3.71 -14.06
C ASP A 39 2.61 -3.69 -12.54
N ILE A 40 3.45 -4.61 -12.07
CA ILE A 40 3.82 -4.74 -10.67
C ILE A 40 5.27 -5.23 -10.58
N GLU A 41 5.99 -4.74 -9.59
CA GLU A 41 7.38 -5.10 -9.36
C GLU A 41 7.53 -6.25 -8.35
N THR A 42 8.63 -7.00 -8.46
CA THR A 42 8.86 -8.17 -7.61
C THR A 42 8.92 -7.82 -6.12
N HIS A 43 9.50 -6.67 -5.77
CA HIS A 43 9.55 -6.21 -4.37
C HIS A 43 8.16 -5.83 -3.84
N GLN A 44 7.27 -5.34 -4.69
CA GLN A 44 5.88 -5.02 -4.31
C GLN A 44 5.09 -6.30 -4.04
N VAL A 45 5.23 -7.32 -4.90
CA VAL A 45 4.64 -8.64 -4.67
C VAL A 45 5.14 -9.23 -3.35
N LYS A 46 6.46 -9.16 -3.07
CA LYS A 46 7.03 -9.62 -1.81
C LYS A 46 6.40 -8.91 -0.61
N ALA A 47 6.34 -7.57 -0.63
CA ALA A 47 5.76 -6.78 0.46
C ALA A 47 4.28 -7.13 0.71
N ILE A 48 3.49 -7.33 -0.35
CA ILE A 48 2.08 -7.76 -0.24
C ILE A 48 2.01 -9.13 0.43
N LEU A 49 2.79 -10.11 -0.02
CA LEU A 49 2.77 -11.47 0.50
C LEU A 49 3.24 -11.60 1.96
N GLU A 50 4.06 -10.65 2.43
CA GLU A 50 4.55 -10.60 3.82
C GLU A 50 3.59 -9.81 4.73
N SER A 51 2.88 -8.82 4.19
CA SER A 51 2.05 -7.91 4.98
C SER A 51 0.56 -8.24 4.98
N ALA A 52 0.07 -8.97 3.96
CA ALA A 52 -1.37 -9.16 3.74
C ALA A 52 -2.10 -9.78 4.95
N ASP A 53 -1.50 -10.76 5.61
CA ASP A 53 -2.14 -11.43 6.75
C ASP A 53 -2.25 -10.50 7.97
N ASN A 54 -1.19 -9.73 8.24
CA ASN A 54 -1.20 -8.71 9.31
C ASN A 54 -2.23 -7.60 9.04
N LEU A 55 -2.41 -7.21 7.78
CA LEU A 55 -3.33 -6.14 7.38
C LEU A 55 -4.80 -6.58 7.33
N ARG A 56 -5.09 -7.89 7.35
CA ARG A 56 -6.47 -8.43 7.35
C ARG A 56 -7.12 -8.47 8.73
N VAL A 57 -6.35 -8.34 9.80
CA VAL A 57 -6.85 -8.53 11.18
C VAL A 57 -7.86 -7.46 11.57
N LYS A 58 -7.53 -6.18 11.36
CA LYS A 58 -8.40 -5.06 11.69
C LYS A 58 -8.05 -3.84 10.85
N ALA A 59 -9.07 -3.16 10.34
CA ALA A 59 -8.88 -1.88 9.68
C ALA A 59 -8.43 -0.80 10.68
N LEU A 60 -7.46 0.02 10.29
CA LEU A 60 -7.08 1.22 11.04
C LEU A 60 -8.30 2.16 11.14
N PRO A 61 -8.70 2.61 12.35
CA PRO A 61 -9.81 3.54 12.48
C PRO A 61 -9.56 4.84 11.68
N LYS A 62 -10.58 5.31 10.96
CA LYS A 62 -10.48 6.53 10.13
C LYS A 62 -9.96 7.74 10.90
N LYS A 63 -10.39 7.91 12.17
CA LYS A 63 -9.93 9.00 13.04
C LYS A 63 -8.41 8.97 13.26
N ALA A 64 -7.84 7.78 13.48
CA ALA A 64 -6.40 7.61 13.67
C ALA A 64 -5.62 7.95 12.37
N ALA A 65 -6.11 7.49 11.21
CA ALA A 65 -5.51 7.85 9.93
C ALA A 65 -5.56 9.37 9.66
N GLN A 66 -6.67 10.02 9.99
CA GLN A 66 -6.83 11.48 9.83
C GLN A 66 -5.91 12.29 10.74
N GLN A 67 -5.67 11.82 11.96
CA GLN A 67 -4.75 12.46 12.89
C GLN A 67 -3.33 12.51 12.29
N VAL A 68 -2.81 11.39 11.79
CA VAL A 68 -1.49 11.33 11.13
C VAL A 68 -1.42 12.27 9.92
N ILE A 69 -2.47 12.32 9.10
CA ILE A 69 -2.54 13.25 7.95
C ILE A 69 -2.46 14.71 8.41
N LYS A 70 -3.12 15.05 9.52
CA LYS A 70 -3.13 16.40 10.08
C LYS A 70 -1.74 16.79 10.60
N GLU A 71 -1.11 15.94 11.39
CA GLU A 71 0.25 16.15 11.93
C GLU A 71 1.25 16.44 10.79
N MET A 72 1.20 15.67 9.70
CA MET A 72 2.09 15.88 8.55
C MET A 72 1.83 17.19 7.78
N LYS A 73 0.60 17.72 7.81
CA LYS A 73 0.28 19.03 7.22
C LYS A 73 0.80 20.17 8.09
N GLU A 74 0.72 20.04 9.40
CA GLU A 74 1.21 21.03 10.36
C GLU A 74 2.73 21.14 10.31
N VAL A 75 3.46 20.03 10.17
CA VAL A 75 4.93 20.03 9.99
C VAL A 75 5.36 20.77 8.72
N LYS A 76 4.58 20.69 7.63
CA LYS A 76 4.88 21.45 6.39
C LYS A 76 4.72 22.96 6.57
N ASN A 77 3.85 23.41 7.46
CA ASN A 77 3.62 24.83 7.72
C ASN A 77 4.66 25.45 8.68
N GLN A 78 5.45 24.62 9.38
CA GLN A 78 6.52 25.10 10.28
C GLN A 78 7.86 25.32 9.56
N GLY A 79 7.93 25.07 8.25
CA GLY A 79 9.17 25.10 7.46
C GLY A 79 9.50 26.39 6.71
N THR A 80 8.79 27.51 6.90
CA THR A 80 9.11 28.77 6.18
C THR A 80 9.08 30.06 7.01
N ASP A 81 8.70 30.04 8.29
CA ASP A 81 8.70 31.25 9.12
C ASP A 81 9.87 31.25 10.11
N THR A 82 11.08 31.53 9.61
CA THR A 82 12.16 32.24 10.33
C THR A 82 13.45 32.26 9.50
N LEU A 83 13.58 33.25 8.62
CA LEU A 83 14.89 33.82 8.30
C LEU A 83 14.99 35.14 9.08
N PRO A 84 15.94 35.31 10.02
CA PRO A 84 16.19 36.60 10.62
C PRO A 84 16.86 37.51 9.58
N ASP A 85 16.16 38.58 9.20
CA ASP A 85 16.74 39.69 8.43
C ASP A 85 17.89 40.30 9.23
N SER A 86 19.11 39.88 8.90
CA SER A 86 20.35 40.49 9.38
C SER A 86 20.91 41.36 8.26
N ASN A 87 20.30 42.53 8.05
CA ASN A 87 20.92 43.58 7.25
C ASN A 87 22.11 44.15 8.04
N THR A 88 23.31 44.01 7.47
CA THR A 88 24.53 44.74 7.86
C THR A 88 24.66 45.96 6.96
#